data_AF-A0A949ZGW5-F1
#
_entry.id   AF-A0A949ZGW5-F1
#
_cell.length_a   1.000
_cell.length_b   1.000
_cell.length_c   1.000
_cell.angle_alpha   90.00
_cell.angle_beta   90.00
_cell.angle_gamma   90.00
#
_symmetry.space_group_name_H-M   'P 1'
#
loop_
_entity.id
_entity.type
_entity.pdbx_description
1 polymer ?
#
loop_
_entity_poly.entity_id
_entity_poly.type
_entity_poly.pdbx_seq_one_letter_code
_entity_poly.pdbx_strand_id
1 'polypeptide(L)'
;MITTSIDDAASALERGEVIAIPTDTVYGLACSPTSEDAVERIYEIKRRPAALELTLLAATIGDIRQSVQLDDVSARLAQRYWPGPLSIVAPLGERRYAIPRQGDTL
;
A
#
# COMPACT_ATOMS: atom_id res chain seq x y z
N MET A 1 18.15 9.33 -6.88
CA MET A 1 18.05 9.39 -8.36
C MET A 1 16.63 9.86 -8.70
N ILE A 2 16.46 10.73 -9.68
CA ILE A 2 15.13 11.07 -10.23
C ILE A 2 15.08 10.39 -11.61
N THR A 3 14.06 9.57 -11.85
CA THR A 3 13.90 8.78 -13.09
C THR A 3 12.41 8.67 -13.44
N THR A 4 12.11 8.48 -14.71
CA THR A 4 10.77 8.13 -15.21
C THR A 4 10.65 6.65 -15.58
N SER A 5 11.72 5.87 -15.40
CA SER A 5 11.75 4.43 -15.66
C SER A 5 11.00 3.66 -14.57
N ILE A 6 9.99 2.88 -14.98
CA ILE A 6 9.26 1.99 -14.08
C ILE A 6 10.18 0.85 -13.60
N ASP A 7 11.09 0.37 -14.45
CA ASP A 7 12.02 -0.71 -14.11
C ASP A 7 13.02 -0.28 -13.04
N ASP A 8 13.51 0.96 -13.09
CA ASP A 8 14.39 1.52 -12.05
C ASP A 8 13.66 1.61 -10.72
N ALA A 9 12.39 2.04 -10.74
CA ALA A 9 11.55 2.16 -9.55
C ALA A 9 11.22 0.79 -8.95
N ALA A 10 10.84 -0.18 -9.78
CA ALA A 10 10.60 -1.56 -9.37
C ALA A 10 11.87 -2.18 -8.76
N SER A 11 13.01 -2.02 -9.43
CA SER A 11 14.30 -2.51 -8.94
C SER A 11 14.69 -1.89 -7.59
N ALA A 12 14.37 -0.60 -7.36
CA ALA A 12 14.59 0.05 -6.07
C ALA A 12 13.71 -0.56 -4.97
N LEU A 13 12.42 -0.79 -5.26
CA LEU A 13 11.51 -1.45 -4.32
C LEU A 13 11.95 -2.89 -3.99
N GLU A 14 12.44 -3.64 -4.98
CA GLU A 14 12.98 -5.00 -4.79
C GLU A 14 14.23 -5.02 -3.92
N ARG A 15 15.07 -3.97 -3.99
CA ARG A 15 16.21 -3.77 -3.08
C ARG A 15 15.82 -3.29 -1.68
N GLY A 16 14.52 -3.15 -1.39
CA GLY A 16 14.02 -2.68 -0.10
C GLY A 16 14.15 -1.15 0.10
N GLU A 17 14.36 -0.39 -0.97
CA GLU A 17 14.44 1.06 -0.88
C GLU A 17 13.04 1.70 -0.74
N VAL A 18 13.00 2.86 -0.09
CA VAL A 18 11.81 3.73 -0.09
C VAL A 18 11.92 4.70 -1.25
N ILE A 19 10.90 4.75 -2.09
CA ILE A 19 10.83 5.65 -3.24
C ILE A 19 9.73 6.70 -3.06
N ALA A 20 9.87 7.83 -3.75
CA ALA A 20 8.80 8.82 -3.89
C ALA A 20 8.14 8.64 -5.26
N ILE A 21 6.82 8.51 -5.30
CA ILE A 21 6.02 8.38 -6.52
C ILE A 21 5.04 9.55 -6.65
N PRO A 22 4.75 10.04 -7.86
CA PRO A 22 3.67 11.00 -8.06
C PRO A 22 2.32 10.32 -7.78
N THR A 23 1.41 11.03 -7.12
CA THR A 23 -0.01 10.66 -7.03
C THR A 23 -0.86 11.86 -7.46
N ASP A 24 -2.18 11.67 -7.55
CA ASP A 24 -3.12 12.70 -8.03
C ASP A 24 -3.08 14.01 -7.22
N THR A 25 -2.66 13.96 -5.95
CA THR A 25 -2.66 15.12 -5.04
C THR A 25 -1.26 15.61 -4.71
N VAL A 26 -0.40 14.72 -4.21
CA VAL A 26 0.96 15.01 -3.77
C VAL A 26 1.88 13.82 -4.06
N TYR A 27 3.18 13.99 -3.89
CA TYR A 27 4.09 12.85 -3.93
C TYR A 27 3.85 11.95 -2.70
N GLY A 28 3.74 10.65 -2.94
CA GLY A 28 3.65 9.61 -1.91
C GLY A 28 4.99 8.91 -1.72
N LEU A 29 5.29 8.51 -0.49
CA LEU A 29 6.37 7.55 -0.22
C LEU A 29 5.82 6.13 -0.32
N ALA A 30 6.53 5.27 -1.03
CA ALA A 30 6.18 3.87 -1.25
C ALA A 30 7.38 2.95 -0.98
N CYS A 31 7.07 1.74 -0.53
CA CYS A 31 8.03 0.66 -0.33
C CYS A 31 7.34 -0.68 -0.61
N SER A 32 8.11 -1.77 -0.65
CA SER A 32 7.51 -3.10 -0.68
C SER A 32 6.77 -3.36 0.64
N PRO A 33 5.49 -3.78 0.62
CA PRO A 33 4.72 -4.04 1.83
C PRO A 33 5.13 -5.36 2.52
N THR A 34 5.97 -6.18 1.89
CA THR A 34 6.47 -7.44 2.48
C THR A 34 7.85 -7.30 3.11
N SER A 35 8.47 -6.13 3.04
CA SER A 35 9.78 -5.85 3.65
C SER A 35 9.60 -5.10 4.97
N GLU A 36 9.93 -5.74 6.09
CA GLU A 36 9.89 -5.12 7.42
C GLU A 36 10.79 -3.89 7.49
N ASP A 37 12.04 -4.01 7.06
CA ASP A 37 13.02 -2.91 7.03
C ASP A 37 12.51 -1.71 6.22
N ALA A 38 11.91 -1.96 5.05
CA ALA A 38 11.45 -0.89 4.18
C ALA A 38 10.19 -0.19 4.74
N VAL A 39 9.30 -0.95 5.39
CA VAL A 39 8.14 -0.41 6.09
C VAL A 39 8.60 0.44 7.29
N GLU A 40 9.50 -0.09 8.13
CA GLU A 40 10.07 0.66 9.26
C GLU A 40 10.69 1.97 8.81
N ARG A 41 11.46 1.95 7.71
CA ARG A 41 12.03 3.14 7.07
C ARG A 41 10.97 4.20 6.73
N ILE A 42 9.79 3.81 6.23
CA ILE A 42 8.69 4.76 5.98
C ILE A 42 8.22 5.41 7.28
N TYR A 43 8.05 4.62 8.35
CA TYR A 43 7.62 5.14 9.66
C TYR A 43 8.65 6.12 10.23
N GLU A 44 9.95 5.83 10.12
CA GLU A 44 11.03 6.73 10.52
C GLU A 44 11.00 8.05 9.75
N ILE A 45 10.96 7.98 8.41
CA ILE A 45 10.97 9.16 7.54
C ILE A 45 9.75 10.05 7.83
N LYS A 46 8.57 9.45 8.00
CA LYS A 46 7.34 10.18 8.30
C LYS A 46 7.19 10.57 9.77
N ARG A 47 8.08 10.10 10.66
CA ARG A 47 7.93 10.17 12.12
C ARG A 47 6.53 9.72 12.56
N ARG A 48 6.04 8.65 11.93
CA ARG A 48 4.66 8.16 12.09
C ARG A 48 4.59 7.29 13.35
N PRO A 49 3.59 7.48 14.24
CA PRO A 49 3.31 6.53 15.30
C PRO A 49 2.94 5.16 14.72
N ALA A 50 3.47 4.07 15.30
CA ALA A 50 3.21 2.70 14.84
C ALA A 50 1.71 2.33 14.85
N ALA A 51 0.91 2.99 15.70
CA ALA A 51 -0.54 2.80 15.77
C ALA A 51 -1.30 3.34 14.54
N LEU A 52 -0.66 4.15 13.69
CA LEU A 52 -1.26 4.65 12.46
C LEU A 52 -0.82 3.79 11.28
N GLU A 53 -1.74 3.03 10.71
CA GLU A 53 -1.47 2.08 9.62
C GLU A 53 -1.09 2.79 8.30
N LEU A 54 -0.49 2.05 7.37
CA LEU A 54 -0.18 2.51 6.01
C LEU A 54 -1.18 1.91 5.02
N THR A 55 -1.54 2.69 3.99
CA THR A 55 -2.39 2.22 2.89
C THR A 55 -1.61 1.31 1.94
N LEU A 56 -2.23 0.21 1.51
CA LEU A 56 -1.73 -0.64 0.44
C LEU A 56 -2.20 -0.11 -0.92
N LEU A 57 -1.27 0.08 -1.86
CA LEU A 57 -1.59 0.37 -3.25
C LEU A 57 -1.56 -0.94 -4.05
N ALA A 58 -2.58 -1.15 -4.89
CA ALA A 58 -2.72 -2.31 -5.74
C ALA A 58 -3.11 -1.88 -7.16
N ALA A 59 -2.66 -2.62 -8.17
CA ALA A 59 -2.99 -2.33 -9.56
C ALA A 59 -4.38 -2.87 -9.91
N THR A 60 -4.76 -4.01 -9.33
CA THR A 60 -6.04 -4.67 -9.59
C THR A 60 -6.68 -5.19 -8.30
N ILE A 61 -8.00 -5.40 -8.34
CA ILE A 61 -8.72 -6.12 -7.27
C ILE A 61 -8.14 -7.53 -7.06
N GLY A 62 -7.61 -8.15 -8.12
CA GLY A 62 -6.97 -9.46 -8.06
C GLY A 62 -5.79 -9.50 -7.08
N ASP A 63 -5.01 -8.43 -7.03
CA ASP A 63 -3.78 -8.35 -6.21
C ASP A 63 -4.08 -8.39 -4.71
N ILE A 64 -5.28 -7.96 -4.30
CA ILE A 64 -5.68 -7.83 -2.90
C ILE A 64 -6.64 -8.92 -2.42
N ARG A 65 -7.08 -9.85 -3.29
CA ARG A 65 -8.11 -10.85 -2.95
C ARG A 65 -7.76 -11.71 -1.74
N GLN A 66 -6.47 -11.98 -1.52
CA GLN A 66 -6.01 -12.75 -0.37
C GLN A 66 -5.69 -11.85 0.84
N SER A 67 -5.60 -10.54 0.65
CA SER A 67 -5.17 -9.57 1.66
C SER A 67 -6.32 -8.98 2.47
N VAL A 68 -7.48 -8.79 1.85
CA VAL A 68 -8.68 -8.22 2.46
C VAL A 68 -9.94 -8.93 2.02
N GLN A 69 -10.98 -8.84 2.84
CA GLN A 69 -12.32 -9.35 2.56
C GLN A 69 -13.23 -8.17 2.20
N LEU A 70 -13.61 -8.07 0.93
CA LEU A 70 -14.59 -7.08 0.48
C LEU A 70 -15.99 -7.67 0.59
N ASP A 71 -16.86 -7.02 1.37
CA ASP A 71 -18.29 -7.33 1.36
C ASP A 71 -18.95 -6.86 0.04
N ASP A 72 -20.22 -7.20 -0.16
CA ASP A 72 -20.94 -6.89 -1.40
C ASP A 72 -20.97 -5.39 -1.71
N VAL A 73 -21.06 -4.54 -0.67
CA VAL A 73 -21.07 -3.09 -0.82
C VAL A 73 -19.71 -2.59 -1.27
N SER A 74 -18.65 -2.99 -0.56
CA SER A 74 -17.27 -2.60 -0.84
C SER A 74 -16.82 -3.12 -2.22
N ALA A 75 -17.20 -4.33 -2.60
CA ALA A 75 -16.91 -4.90 -3.91
C ALA A 75 -17.58 -4.09 -5.03
N ARG A 76 -18.84 -3.67 -4.86
CA ARG A 76 -19.54 -2.81 -5.84
C ARG A 76 -18.91 -1.43 -5.94
N LEU A 77 -18.49 -0.84 -4.82
CA LEU A 77 -17.79 0.44 -4.80
C LEU A 77 -16.43 0.33 -5.49
N ALA A 78 -15.65 -0.70 -5.17
CA ALA A 78 -14.37 -0.99 -5.82
C ALA A 78 -14.54 -1.14 -7.35
N GLN A 79 -15.51 -1.95 -7.80
CA GLN A 79 -15.77 -2.12 -9.24
C GLN A 79 -16.16 -0.82 -9.96
N ARG A 80 -16.84 0.10 -9.25
CA ARG A 80 -17.32 1.35 -9.85
C ARG A 80 -16.28 2.47 -9.84
N TYR A 81 -15.47 2.55 -8.79
CA TYR A 81 -14.60 3.70 -8.51
C TYR A 81 -13.12 3.38 -8.55
N TRP A 82 -12.72 2.11 -8.70
CA TRP A 82 -11.33 1.74 -8.98
C TRP A 82 -11.12 1.43 -10.46
N PRO A 83 -10.00 1.87 -11.05
CA PRO A 83 -8.98 2.77 -10.46
C PRO A 83 -9.52 4.19 -10.25
N GLY A 84 -9.16 4.82 -9.12
CA GLY A 84 -9.64 6.14 -8.74
C GLY A 84 -9.41 6.49 -7.27
N PRO A 85 -9.95 7.61 -6.78
CA PRO A 85 -9.59 8.21 -5.49
C PRO A 85 -10.25 7.55 -4.27
N LEU A 86 -10.97 6.44 -4.46
CA LEU A 86 -11.63 5.74 -3.38
C LEU A 86 -10.61 4.91 -2.60
N SER A 87 -10.60 5.05 -1.27
CA SER A 87 -9.93 4.10 -0.37
C SER A 87 -11.00 3.33 0.40
N ILE A 88 -10.82 2.01 0.55
CA ILE A 88 -11.72 1.13 1.29
C ILE A 88 -10.95 0.56 2.47
N VAL A 89 -11.52 0.67 3.66
CA VAL A 89 -11.07 -0.05 4.85
C VAL A 89 -11.85 -1.35 4.94
N ALA A 90 -11.17 -2.49 5.01
CA ALA A 90 -11.79 -3.81 4.94
C ALA A 90 -11.15 -4.81 5.93
N PRO A 91 -11.91 -5.81 6.42
CA PRO A 91 -11.35 -6.89 7.24
C PRO A 91 -10.20 -7.62 6.54
N LEU A 92 -9.23 -8.08 7.32
CA LEU A 92 -8.06 -8.78 6.80
C LEU A 92 -8.39 -10.16 6.25
N GLY A 93 -7.74 -10.51 5.15
CA GLY A 93 -7.77 -11.85 4.54
C GLY A 93 -6.78 -12.81 5.21
N GLU A 94 -6.12 -13.66 4.43
CA GLU A 94 -5.10 -14.61 4.90
C GLU A 94 -3.67 -14.06 4.70
N ARG A 95 -3.44 -13.36 3.59
CA ARG A 95 -2.13 -12.77 3.26
C ARG A 95 -1.84 -11.62 4.22
N ARG A 96 -0.68 -11.67 4.87
CA ARG A 96 -0.17 -10.62 5.77
C ARG A 96 0.97 -9.85 5.11
N TYR A 97 1.15 -8.62 5.57
CA TYR A 97 2.19 -7.70 5.15
C TYR A 97 2.94 -7.20 6.38
N ALA A 98 4.13 -6.65 6.19
CA ALA A 98 4.99 -6.13 7.25
C ALA A 98 4.49 -4.83 7.90
N ILE A 99 3.29 -4.35 7.53
CA ILE A 99 2.68 -3.13 8.07
C ILE A 99 2.21 -3.40 9.52
N PRO A 100 2.78 -2.70 10.53
CA PRO A 100 2.37 -2.84 11.92
C PRO A 100 0.89 -2.52 12.08
N ARG A 101 0.18 -3.34 12.86
CA ARG A 101 -1.26 -3.19 13.10
C ARG A 101 -1.67 -3.70 14.46
N GLN A 102 -2.72 -3.12 15.01
CA GLN A 102 -3.41 -3.62 16.21
C GLN A 102 -4.84 -4.11 15.90
N GLY A 103 -5.42 -3.69 14.77
CA GLY A 103 -6.77 -4.04 14.35
C GLY A 103 -6.83 -5.26 13.43
N ASP A 104 -8.06 -5.60 13.03
CA ASP A 104 -8.41 -6.68 12.13
C ASP A 104 -8.78 -6.20 10.71
N THR A 105 -8.47 -4.94 10.39
CA THR A 105 -8.71 -4.31 9.07
C THR A 105 -7.42 -3.87 8.38
N LEU A 106 -7.53 -3.50 7.10
CA LEU A 106 -6.53 -2.77 6.30
C LEU A 106 -7.22 -1.68 5.49
#